data_AF-A0A1S1K5V1-F1
#
_entry.id   AF-A0A1S1K5V1-F1
#
_cell.length_a   1.000
_cell.length_b   1.000
_cell.length_c   1.000
_cell.angle_alpha   90.00
_cell.angle_beta   90.00
_cell.angle_gamma   90.00
#
_symmetry.space_group_name_H-M   'P 1'
#
loop_
_entity.id
_entity.type
_entity.pdbx_description
1 polymer ?
#
loop_
_entity_poly.entity_id
_entity_poly.type
_entity_poly.pdbx_seq_one_letter_code
_entity_poly.pdbx_strand_id
1 'polypeptide(L)'
;MTVLSNDQVDAALPDLPGWERAAGALRRSTKFPTFLDGIDAVRRVAEFAEEKDHHPDIDIRWRTVTFALVTHSAGGITDKDIQMAREINRILSDQPG
;
A
#
# COMPACT_ATOMS: atom_id res chain seq x y z
N MET A 1 -14.82 -6.71 -10.18
CA MET A 1 -14.12 -5.43 -9.95
C MET A 1 -13.62 -4.92 -11.28
N THR A 2 -13.69 -3.62 -11.51
CA THR A 2 -13.25 -2.99 -12.76
C THR A 2 -11.82 -2.49 -12.59
N VAL A 3 -10.95 -2.82 -13.55
CA VAL A 3 -9.59 -2.27 -13.60
C VAL A 3 -9.68 -0.79 -13.98
N LEU A 4 -8.99 0.05 -13.22
CA LEU A 4 -8.89 1.48 -13.47
C LEU A 4 -7.95 1.76 -14.64
N SER A 5 -8.24 2.79 -15.41
CA SER A 5 -7.31 3.32 -16.39
C SER A 5 -6.12 4.01 -15.70
N ASN A 6 -5.02 4.18 -16.42
CA ASN A 6 -3.87 4.94 -15.90
C ASN A 6 -4.29 6.35 -15.47
N ASP A 7 -5.12 7.04 -16.26
CA ASP A 7 -5.60 8.39 -15.93
C ASP A 7 -6.43 8.41 -14.63
N GLN A 8 -7.26 7.38 -14.39
CA GLN A 8 -8.02 7.26 -13.15
C GLN A 8 -7.12 7.02 -11.93
N VAL A 9 -6.08 6.18 -12.09
CA VAL A 9 -5.10 5.95 -11.03
C VAL A 9 -4.30 7.23 -10.77
N ASP A 10 -3.82 7.89 -11.82
CA ASP A 10 -3.02 9.10 -11.72
C ASP A 10 -3.82 10.26 -11.11
N ALA A 11 -5.12 10.34 -11.36
CA ALA A 11 -6.03 11.29 -10.71
C ALA A 11 -6.22 11.04 -9.20
N ALA A 12 -6.01 9.82 -8.72
CA ALA A 12 -6.10 9.48 -7.29
C ALA A 12 -4.79 9.69 -6.52
N LEU A 13 -3.64 9.73 -7.22
CA LEU A 13 -2.32 9.89 -6.60
C LEU A 13 -2.14 11.16 -5.74
N PRO A 14 -2.73 12.32 -6.07
CA PRO A 14 -2.63 13.50 -5.21
C PRO A 14 -3.15 13.28 -3.77
N ASP A 15 -4.10 12.36 -3.58
CA ASP A 15 -4.65 11.99 -2.26
C ASP A 15 -3.87 10.85 -1.58
N LEU A 16 -2.81 10.35 -2.22
CA LEU A 16 -2.03 9.19 -1.79
C LEU A 16 -0.55 9.57 -1.63
N PRO A 17 -0.21 10.49 -0.69
CA PRO A 17 1.18 10.92 -0.51
C PRO A 17 2.11 9.73 -0.26
N GLY A 18 3.23 9.71 -0.99
CA GLY A 18 4.23 8.65 -0.94
C GLY A 18 3.94 7.42 -1.81
N TRP A 19 2.77 7.35 -2.46
CA TRP A 19 2.48 6.34 -3.46
C TRP A 19 2.82 6.81 -4.86
N GLU A 20 3.25 5.87 -5.69
CA GLU A 20 3.44 6.05 -7.13
C GLU A 20 2.82 4.88 -7.89
N ARG A 21 2.41 5.13 -9.14
CA ARG A 21 2.09 4.06 -10.08
C ARG A 21 3.37 3.59 -10.77
N ALA A 22 3.80 2.37 -10.44
CA ALA A 22 5.03 1.80 -10.97
C ALA A 22 4.88 0.29 -11.23
N ALA A 23 5.39 -0.16 -12.37
CA ALA A 23 5.38 -1.58 -12.76
C ALA A 23 3.99 -2.26 -12.68
N GLY A 24 2.93 -1.54 -13.06
CA GLY A 24 1.55 -2.06 -13.08
C GLY A 24 0.85 -2.14 -11.71
N ALA A 25 1.46 -1.57 -10.66
CA ALA A 25 0.91 -1.53 -9.31
C ALA A 25 1.00 -0.11 -8.74
N LEU A 26 0.28 0.14 -7.64
CA LEU A 26 0.63 1.23 -6.74
C LEU A 26 1.76 0.76 -5.83
N ARG A 27 2.78 1.60 -5.62
CA ARG A 27 3.91 1.29 -4.74
C ARG A 27 4.19 2.42 -3.77
N ARG A 28 4.54 2.07 -2.54
CA ARG A 28 5.03 3.00 -1.51
C ARG A 28 6.14 2.35 -0.70
N SER A 29 7.26 3.05 -0.57
CA SER A 29 8.39 2.66 0.27
C SER A 29 8.50 3.57 1.48
N THR A 30 8.61 2.98 2.67
CA THR A 30 8.75 3.71 3.94
C THR A 30 9.95 3.20 4.71
N LYS A 31 10.80 4.12 5.18
CA LYS A 31 11.95 3.81 6.02
C LYS A 31 11.62 4.09 7.48
N PHE A 32 11.87 3.12 8.34
CA PHE A 32 11.56 3.14 9.76
C PHE A 32 12.80 3.43 10.64
N PRO A 33 12.62 3.89 11.89
CA PRO A 33 13.73 4.13 12.82
C PRO A 33 14.50 2.84 13.14
N THR A 34 13.78 1.75 13.43
CA THR A 34 14.33 0.41 13.70
C THR A 34 13.70 -0.65 12.80
N PHE A 35 14.26 -1.87 12.83
CA PHE A 35 13.68 -3.01 12.11
C PHE A 35 12.30 -3.37 12.67
N LEU A 36 12.16 -3.35 14.00
CA LEU A 36 10.93 -3.75 14.67
C LEU A 36 9.78 -2.77 14.42
N ASP A 37 10.05 -1.48 14.30
CA ASP A 37 9.01 -0.49 13.93
C ASP A 37 8.41 -0.80 12.54
N GLY A 38 9.24 -1.27 11.60
CA GLY A 38 8.78 -1.72 10.29
C GLY A 38 7.93 -2.99 10.37
N ILE A 39 8.32 -3.95 11.23
CA ILE A 39 7.53 -5.16 11.48
C ILE A 39 6.18 -4.84 12.13
N ASP A 40 6.14 -3.91 13.09
CA ASP A 40 4.90 -3.47 13.74
C ASP A 40 3.97 -2.76 12.76
N ALA A 41 4.50 -1.96 11.83
CA ALA A 41 3.72 -1.39 10.74
C ALA A 41 3.16 -2.46 9.81
N VAL A 42 3.98 -3.44 9.41
CA VAL A 42 3.55 -4.58 8.57
C VAL A 42 2.44 -5.36 9.25
N ARG A 43 2.54 -5.63 10.55
CA ARG A 43 1.50 -6.33 11.31
C ARG A 43 0.15 -5.64 11.22
N ARG A 44 0.10 -4.32 11.48
CA ARG A 44 -1.15 -3.54 11.45
C ARG A 44 -1.75 -3.51 10.04
N VAL A 45 -0.91 -3.38 9.01
CA VAL A 45 -1.35 -3.48 7.61
C VAL A 45 -1.91 -4.88 7.30
N ALA A 46 -1.25 -5.94 7.77
CA ALA A 46 -1.69 -7.31 7.56
C ALA A 46 -3.05 -7.61 8.24
N GLU A 47 -3.25 -7.13 9.47
CA GLU A 47 -4.53 -7.24 10.19
C GLU A 47 -5.68 -6.59 9.40
N PHE A 48 -5.46 -5.38 8.85
CA PHE A 48 -6.45 -4.73 8.00
C PHE A 48 -6.65 -5.44 6.65
N ALA A 49 -5.56 -5.90 6.03
CA ALA A 49 -5.61 -6.61 4.76
C ALA A 49 -6.43 -7.89 4.83
N GLU A 50 -6.30 -8.63 5.93
CA GLU A 50 -7.11 -9.80 6.20
C GLU A 50 -8.60 -9.44 6.39
N GLU A 51 -8.91 -8.38 7.13
CA GLU A 51 -10.29 -7.89 7.30
C GLU A 51 -10.95 -7.52 5.96
N LYS A 52 -10.17 -7.00 5.01
CA LYS A 52 -10.68 -6.57 3.69
C LYS A 52 -10.61 -7.64 2.61
N ASP A 53 -10.06 -8.81 2.91
CA ASP A 53 -9.78 -9.86 1.91
C ASP A 53 -9.11 -9.26 0.66
N HIS A 54 -8.04 -8.50 0.90
CA HIS A 54 -7.25 -7.82 -0.12
C HIS A 54 -5.82 -7.61 0.37
N HIS A 55 -4.90 -8.43 -0.09
CA HIS A 55 -3.55 -8.50 0.47
C HIS A 55 -2.54 -7.70 -0.38
N PRO A 56 -1.75 -6.80 0.24
CA PRO A 56 -0.61 -6.19 -0.45
C PRO A 56 0.53 -7.18 -0.62
N ASP A 57 1.34 -6.96 -1.65
CA ASP A 57 2.71 -7.48 -1.68
C ASP A 57 3.59 -6.64 -0.74
N ILE A 58 4.38 -7.29 0.12
CA ILE A 58 5.23 -6.62 1.11
C ILE A 58 6.68 -7.09 0.96
N ASP A 59 7.59 -6.15 0.67
CA ASP A 59 9.04 -6.37 0.63
C ASP A 59 9.71 -5.66 1.81
N ILE A 60 10.40 -6.42 2.66
CA ILE A 60 11.08 -5.91 3.87
C ILE A 60 12.59 -6.01 3.68
N ARG A 61 13.27 -4.86 3.63
CA ARG A 61 14.72 -4.76 3.50
C ARG A 61 15.28 -3.98 4.68
N TRP A 62 15.58 -4.72 5.75
CA TRP A 62 15.96 -4.12 7.04
C TRP A 62 14.89 -3.08 7.46
N ARG A 63 15.24 -1.80 7.51
CA ARG A 63 14.34 -0.74 7.95
C ARG A 63 13.45 -0.17 6.85
N THR A 64 13.53 -0.66 5.62
CA THR A 64 12.67 -0.21 4.55
C THR A 64 11.60 -1.25 4.28
N VAL A 65 10.34 -0.86 4.35
CA VAL A 65 9.20 -1.66 3.92
C VAL A 65 8.62 -1.05 2.67
N THR A 66 8.45 -1.87 1.64
CA THR A 66 7.77 -1.49 0.40
C THR A 66 6.45 -2.24 0.33
N PHE A 67 5.36 -1.50 0.15
CA PHE A 67 4.04 -2.04 -0.14
C PHE A 67 3.78 -1.90 -1.63
N ALA A 68 3.27 -2.95 -2.27
CA ALA A 68 2.73 -2.90 -3.62
C ALA A 68 1.28 -3.40 -3.64
N LEU A 69 0.42 -2.68 -4.36
CA LEU A 69 -1.01 -2.95 -4.44
C LEU A 69 -1.44 -3.13 -5.89
N VAL A 70 -2.02 -4.30 -6.14
CA VAL A 70 -2.67 -4.68 -7.37
C VAL A 70 -3.73 -5.73 -7.07
N THR A 71 -4.87 -5.64 -7.72
CA THR A 71 -5.89 -6.67 -7.63
C THR A 71 -5.54 -7.81 -8.59
N HIS A 72 -4.77 -8.80 -8.11
CA HIS A 72 -4.27 -9.91 -8.93
C HIS A 72 -5.36 -10.64 -9.72
N SER A 73 -6.52 -10.88 -9.10
CA SER A 73 -7.66 -11.54 -9.74
C SER A 73 -8.29 -10.73 -10.88
N ALA A 74 -8.11 -9.41 -10.88
CA ALA A 74 -8.55 -8.52 -11.96
C ALA A 74 -7.44 -8.20 -12.97
N GLY A 75 -6.19 -8.57 -12.67
CA GLY A 75 -5.03 -8.30 -13.53
C GLY A 75 -4.61 -6.84 -13.59
N GLY A 76 -5.00 -6.01 -12.61
CA GLY A 76 -4.68 -4.58 -12.60
C GLY A 76 -5.12 -3.85 -11.34
N ILE A 77 -4.86 -2.55 -11.32
CA ILE A 77 -5.22 -1.67 -10.20
C ILE A 77 -6.74 -1.43 -10.22
N THR A 78 -7.39 -1.59 -9.09
CA THR A 78 -8.83 -1.33 -8.90
C THR A 78 -9.07 -0.35 -7.76
N ASP A 79 -10.33 0.04 -7.53
CA ASP A 79 -10.69 0.86 -6.38
C ASP A 79 -10.31 0.24 -5.03
N LYS A 80 -10.18 -1.10 -4.93
CA LYS A 80 -9.69 -1.76 -3.72
C LYS A 80 -8.25 -1.36 -3.40
N ASP A 81 -7.41 -1.26 -4.43
CA ASP A 81 -6.02 -0.85 -4.28
C ASP A 81 -5.91 0.62 -3.84
N ILE A 82 -6.74 1.51 -4.40
CA ILE A 82 -6.81 2.92 -3.96
C ILE A 82 -7.24 3.01 -2.49
N GLN A 83 -8.27 2.24 -2.09
CA GLN A 83 -8.76 2.24 -0.70
C GLN A 83 -7.72 1.70 0.28
N MET A 84 -7.05 0.61 -0.08
CA MET A 84 -5.97 0.04 0.72
C MET A 84 -4.79 1.00 0.84
N ALA A 85 -4.42 1.72 -0.23
CA ALA A 85 -3.36 2.73 -0.19
C ALA A 85 -3.66 3.85 0.81
N ARG A 86 -4.93 4.32 0.86
CA ARG A 86 -5.39 5.32 1.84
C ARG A 86 -5.31 4.78 3.27
N GLU A 87 -5.68 3.52 3.49
CA GLU A 87 -5.59 2.91 4.81
C GLU A 87 -4.14 2.78 5.28
N ILE A 88 -3.26 2.26 4.43
CA ILE A 88 -1.84 2.14 4.74
C ILE A 88 -1.27 3.52 5.08
N ASN A 89 -1.67 4.59 4.38
CA ASN A 89 -1.27 5.95 4.76
C ASN A 89 -1.67 6.31 6.20
N ARG A 90 -2.90 6.02 6.59
CA ARG A 90 -3.40 6.27 7.96
C ARG A 90 -2.60 5.46 8.99
N ILE A 91 -2.45 4.15 8.76
CA ILE A 91 -1.71 3.24 9.65
C ILE A 91 -0.26 3.72 9.85
N LEU A 92 0.37 4.23 8.79
CA LEU A 92 1.75 4.73 8.82
C LEU A 92 1.87 6.12 9.47
N SER A 93 0.84 6.96 9.36
CA SER A 93 0.80 8.27 10.04
C SER A 93 0.60 8.16 11.55
N ASP A 94 -0.02 7.07 12.02
CA ASP A 94 -0.29 6.81 13.44
C ASP A 94 0.91 6.16 14.17
N GLN A 95 2.08 6.06 13.55
CA GLN A 95 3.30 5.54 14.20
C GLN A 95 3.96 6.63 15.06
N PRO A 96 4.17 6.40 16.36
CA PRO A 96 5.08 7.23 17.15
C PRO A 96 6.50 7.07 16.62
N GLY A 97 7.20 8.19 16.45
CA GLY A 97 8.58 8.22 15.97
C GLY A 97 9.61 7.68 16.96
#